data_AF-A0ABD3PWC9-F1
#
_entry.id   AF-A0ABD3PWC9-F1
#
_cell.length_a   1.000
_cell.length_b   1.000
_cell.length_c   1.000
_cell.angle_alpha   90.00
_cell.angle_beta   90.00
_cell.angle_gamma   90.00
#
_symmetry.space_group_name_H-M   'P 1'
#
loop_
_entity.id
_entity.type
_entity.pdbx_description
1 polymer ?
#
loop_
_entity_poly.entity_id
_entity_poly.type
_entity_poly.pdbx_seq_one_letter_code
_entity_poly.pdbx_strand_id
1 'polypeptide(L)'
;MTGDSAFRRLLLDTVDTTIKQSPSTDALIELLRITTPSLTTNNSSQKNDSYAKVRDVSQREKLFRTLQLRIHPDKHPGDERVTALFQEVTLFYQRSVEVLESEDRRHWGANNGCDINATKSRSATAAHGDYENANFSQQTQQNTTHNPRRRNVITRKQAAAAEPSTHQAFAVISLLFPPLGVFAIYHSLKVRPSLSENRFADARYHSEQAYNYAWWSLFCVGCIFLYIWLGDGDLDLDFDGFDWDKMKQNFKLPWDDGP
;
A
#
# COMPACT_ATOMS: atom_id res chain seq x y z
N MET A 1 2.49 -47.08 1.90
CA MET A 1 2.32 -45.61 1.87
C MET A 1 3.60 -44.90 1.40
N THR A 2 4.26 -45.40 0.36
CA THR A 2 5.58 -44.93 -0.13
C THR A 2 5.49 -43.86 -1.23
N GLY A 3 4.31 -43.67 -1.83
CA GLY A 3 4.12 -42.67 -2.91
C GLY A 3 4.23 -41.23 -2.42
N ASP A 4 3.83 -40.96 -1.19
CA ASP A 4 3.80 -39.60 -0.62
C ASP A 4 5.20 -39.02 -0.40
N SER A 5 6.19 -39.86 -0.09
CA SER A 5 7.58 -39.44 0.09
C SER A 5 8.27 -39.10 -1.23
N ALA A 6 7.94 -39.80 -2.32
CA ALA A 6 8.55 -39.54 -3.63
C ALA A 6 8.10 -38.20 -4.21
N PHE A 7 6.79 -37.91 -4.10
CA PHE A 7 6.24 -36.62 -4.54
C PHE A 7 6.80 -35.45 -3.72
N ARG A 8 6.93 -35.61 -2.39
CA ARG A 8 7.52 -34.58 -1.52
C ARG A 8 8.96 -34.25 -1.90
N ARG A 9 9.79 -35.26 -2.17
CA ARG A 9 11.16 -35.06 -2.64
C ARG A 9 11.21 -34.35 -3.99
N LEU A 10 10.41 -34.80 -4.95
CA LEU A 10 10.32 -34.16 -6.26
C LEU A 10 9.90 -32.68 -6.15
N LEU A 11 8.95 -32.37 -5.27
CA LEU A 11 8.52 -31.00 -5.00
C LEU A 11 9.69 -30.16 -4.46
N LEU A 12 10.42 -30.66 -3.46
CA LEU A 12 11.57 -29.96 -2.89
C LEU A 12 12.68 -29.75 -3.92
N ASP A 13 12.99 -30.76 -4.73
CA ASP A 13 14.00 -30.67 -5.79
C ASP A 13 13.59 -29.67 -6.88
N THR A 14 12.30 -29.61 -7.22
CA THR A 14 11.77 -28.64 -8.18
C THR A 14 11.89 -27.22 -7.63
N VAL A 15 11.52 -27.02 -6.36
CA VAL A 15 11.66 -25.73 -5.68
C VAL A 15 13.12 -25.29 -5.62
N ASP A 16 14.03 -26.19 -5.22
CA ASP A 16 15.48 -25.95 -5.18
C ASP A 16 16.04 -25.55 -6.55
N THR A 17 15.56 -26.22 -7.61
CA THR A 17 15.96 -25.89 -8.98
C THR A 17 15.47 -24.50 -9.40
N THR A 18 14.24 -24.13 -9.05
CA THR A 18 13.66 -22.83 -9.39
C THR A 18 14.35 -21.68 -8.66
N ILE A 19 14.66 -21.82 -7.36
CA ILE A 19 15.30 -20.73 -6.59
C ILE A 19 16.77 -20.48 -6.99
N LYS A 20 17.42 -21.44 -7.65
CA LYS A 20 18.77 -21.27 -8.21
C LYS A 20 18.79 -20.41 -9.48
N GLN A 21 17.63 -20.19 -10.10
CA GLN A 21 17.50 -19.26 -11.22
C GLN A 21 17.68 -17.81 -10.73
N SER A 22 17.92 -16.87 -11.65
CA SER A 22 17.95 -15.45 -11.27
C SER A 22 16.54 -14.95 -10.90
N PRO A 23 16.39 -14.16 -9.82
CA PRO A 23 15.10 -13.57 -9.44
C PRO A 23 14.49 -12.79 -10.59
N SER A 24 13.29 -13.19 -11.01
CA SER A 24 12.57 -12.59 -12.13
C SER A 24 11.07 -12.85 -11.99
N THR A 25 10.27 -12.07 -12.69
CA THR A 25 8.80 -12.27 -12.74
C THR A 25 8.43 -13.66 -13.24
N ASP A 26 9.16 -14.15 -14.24
CA ASP A 26 8.91 -15.48 -14.82
C ASP A 26 9.26 -16.59 -13.83
N ALA A 27 10.41 -16.49 -13.16
CA ALA A 27 10.82 -17.47 -12.15
C ALA A 27 9.88 -17.46 -10.92
N LEU A 28 9.33 -16.31 -10.54
CA LEU A 28 8.30 -16.21 -9.51
C LEU A 28 7.02 -16.97 -9.92
N ILE A 29 6.58 -16.82 -11.17
CA ILE A 29 5.42 -17.52 -11.69
C ILE A 29 5.68 -19.03 -11.70
N GLU A 30 6.87 -19.48 -12.14
CA GLU A 30 7.27 -20.90 -12.07
C GLU A 30 7.26 -21.43 -10.64
N LEU A 31 7.80 -20.69 -9.67
CA LEU A 31 7.83 -21.09 -8.27
C LEU A 31 6.40 -21.30 -7.72
N LEU A 32 5.48 -20.37 -7.99
CA LEU A 32 4.10 -20.45 -7.50
C LEU A 32 3.29 -21.55 -8.19
N ARG A 33 3.66 -21.91 -9.42
CA ARG A 33 3.04 -23.01 -10.18
C ARG A 33 3.28 -24.38 -9.58
N ILE A 34 4.42 -24.59 -8.92
CA ILE A 34 4.78 -25.89 -8.34
C ILE A 34 3.68 -26.41 -7.40
N THR A 35 3.02 -25.51 -6.67
CA THR A 35 1.94 -25.88 -5.75
C THR A 35 0.54 -25.54 -6.24
N THR A 36 0.45 -24.72 -7.28
CA THR A 36 -0.83 -24.26 -7.83
C THR A 36 -0.86 -24.45 -9.35
N PRO A 37 -1.11 -25.68 -9.84
CA PRO A 37 -1.09 -26.01 -11.27
C PRO A 37 -2.21 -25.33 -12.07
N SER A 38 -3.20 -24.73 -11.41
CA SER A 38 -4.23 -23.87 -12.02
C SER A 38 -3.67 -22.56 -12.60
N LEU A 39 -2.38 -22.26 -12.39
CA LEU A 39 -1.63 -21.22 -13.09
C LEU A 39 -1.06 -21.72 -14.44
N THR A 40 -1.64 -22.75 -15.07
CA THR A 40 -1.15 -23.34 -16.33
C THR A 40 -1.11 -22.30 -17.48
N THR A 41 -0.18 -22.44 -18.43
CA THR A 41 0.17 -21.42 -19.44
C THR A 41 0.50 -22.13 -20.74
N ASN A 42 -0.45 -22.89 -21.27
CA ASN A 42 -0.22 -23.51 -22.56
C ASN A 42 -0.62 -22.57 -23.71
N ASN A 43 -1.42 -21.54 -23.39
CA ASN A 43 -1.91 -20.55 -24.35
C ASN A 43 -1.49 -19.12 -23.93
N SER A 44 -1.29 -18.24 -24.92
CA SER A 44 -0.90 -16.84 -24.71
C SER A 44 -1.89 -16.03 -23.86
N SER A 45 -3.20 -16.33 -23.94
CA SER A 45 -4.19 -15.69 -23.06
C SER A 45 -4.03 -16.11 -21.60
N GLN A 46 -3.77 -17.40 -21.36
CA GLN A 46 -3.60 -17.97 -20.02
C GLN A 46 -2.27 -17.52 -19.38
N LYS A 47 -1.27 -17.21 -20.22
CA LYS A 47 -0.06 -16.50 -19.79
C LYS A 47 -0.44 -15.16 -19.19
N ASN A 48 -1.14 -14.29 -19.91
CA ASN A 48 -1.55 -12.98 -19.40
C ASN A 48 -2.36 -13.07 -18.09
N ASP A 49 -3.28 -14.03 -17.98
CA ASP A 49 -4.06 -14.26 -16.75
C ASP A 49 -3.19 -14.65 -15.54
N SER A 50 -2.15 -15.45 -15.77
CA SER A 50 -1.21 -15.86 -14.71
C SER A 50 -0.40 -14.67 -14.22
N TYR A 51 0.04 -13.78 -15.11
CA TYR A 51 0.72 -12.54 -14.73
C TYR A 51 -0.22 -11.60 -14.00
N ALA A 52 -1.48 -11.48 -14.44
CA ALA A 52 -2.48 -10.64 -13.77
C ALA A 52 -2.71 -11.11 -12.31
N LYS A 53 -2.85 -12.43 -12.11
CA LYS A 53 -3.01 -13.01 -10.76
C LYS A 53 -1.77 -12.83 -9.89
N VAL A 54 -0.56 -12.93 -10.46
CA VAL A 54 0.69 -12.74 -9.71
C VAL A 54 0.97 -11.26 -9.43
N ARG A 55 0.46 -10.34 -10.26
CA ARG A 55 0.53 -8.89 -9.98
C ARG A 55 -0.37 -8.47 -8.83
N ASP A 56 -1.54 -9.08 -8.68
CA ASP A 56 -2.40 -8.88 -7.51
C ASP A 56 -1.67 -9.35 -6.24
N VAL A 57 -1.41 -8.40 -5.33
CA VAL A 57 -0.69 -8.62 -4.07
C VAL A 57 -1.38 -9.68 -3.22
N SER A 58 -2.71 -9.62 -3.12
CA SER A 58 -3.48 -10.53 -2.25
C SER A 58 -3.43 -11.96 -2.77
N GLN A 59 -3.61 -12.15 -4.08
CA GLN A 59 -3.53 -13.46 -4.71
C GLN A 59 -2.12 -14.03 -4.66
N ARG A 60 -1.11 -13.21 -4.96
CA ARG A 60 0.30 -13.60 -4.91
C ARG A 60 0.71 -14.07 -3.52
N GLU A 61 0.33 -13.35 -2.46
CA GLU A 61 0.62 -13.76 -1.09
C GLU A 61 -0.09 -15.06 -0.71
N LYS A 62 -1.34 -15.23 -1.12
CA LYS A 62 -2.10 -16.47 -0.87
C LYS A 62 -1.44 -17.69 -1.52
N LEU A 63 -0.99 -17.54 -2.76
CA LEU A 63 -0.26 -18.58 -3.50
C LEU A 63 1.06 -18.91 -2.79
N PHE A 64 1.80 -17.89 -2.36
CA PHE A 64 3.05 -18.08 -1.65
C PHE A 64 2.88 -18.75 -0.30
N ARG A 65 1.86 -18.39 0.49
CA ARG A 65 1.53 -19.10 1.74
C ARG A 65 1.19 -20.56 1.50
N THR A 66 0.49 -20.86 0.40
CA THR A 66 0.18 -22.24 0.00
C THR A 66 1.46 -23.03 -0.29
N LEU A 67 2.43 -22.40 -0.97
CA LEU A 67 3.76 -22.97 -1.18
C LEU A 67 4.46 -23.22 0.16
N GLN A 68 4.55 -22.21 1.02
CA GLN A 68 5.20 -22.32 2.33
C GLN A 68 4.63 -23.47 3.17
N LEU A 69 3.30 -23.63 3.21
CA LEU A 69 2.67 -24.74 3.94
C LEU A 69 3.05 -26.12 3.39
N ARG A 70 3.35 -26.22 2.09
CA ARG A 70 3.76 -27.47 1.43
C ARG A 70 5.23 -27.80 1.65
N ILE A 71 6.09 -26.78 1.75
CA ILE A 71 7.53 -26.94 1.99
C ILE A 71 7.93 -26.74 3.46
N HIS A 72 6.97 -26.57 4.36
CA HIS A 72 7.26 -26.33 5.78
C HIS A 72 8.06 -27.50 6.39
N PRO A 73 9.10 -27.26 7.21
CA PRO A 73 9.92 -28.32 7.82
C PRO A 73 9.09 -29.40 8.54
N ASP A 74 8.02 -29.01 9.24
CA ASP A 74 7.11 -29.95 9.93
C ASP A 74 6.44 -30.97 8.99
N LYS A 75 6.31 -30.66 7.70
CA LYS A 75 5.77 -31.60 6.69
C LYS A 75 6.82 -32.56 6.16
N HIS A 76 8.10 -32.34 6.47
CA HIS A 76 9.22 -33.14 5.99
C HIS A 76 10.14 -33.55 7.16
N PRO A 77 9.62 -34.29 8.16
CA PRO A 77 10.43 -34.74 9.29
C PRO A 77 11.55 -35.64 8.77
N GLY A 78 12.81 -35.24 8.99
CA GLY A 78 14.00 -36.00 8.62
C GLY A 78 14.75 -35.51 7.37
N ASP A 79 14.33 -34.43 6.70
CA ASP A 79 15.15 -33.78 5.67
C ASP A 79 15.64 -32.41 6.19
N GLU A 80 16.87 -32.38 6.67
CA GLU A 80 17.51 -31.18 7.26
C GLU A 80 17.63 -30.02 6.26
N ARG A 81 17.64 -30.32 4.95
CA ARG A 81 17.78 -29.32 3.89
C ARG A 81 16.53 -28.46 3.74
N VAL A 82 15.37 -28.93 4.21
CA VAL A 82 14.09 -28.24 4.05
C VAL A 82 14.05 -26.92 4.80
N THR A 83 14.68 -26.84 5.97
CA THR A 83 14.75 -25.58 6.74
C THR A 83 15.55 -24.52 5.99
N ALA A 84 16.69 -24.90 5.40
CA ALA A 84 17.49 -23.99 4.58
C ALA A 84 16.71 -23.57 3.32
N LEU A 85 16.12 -24.54 2.62
CA LEU A 85 15.30 -24.29 1.44
C LEU A 85 14.13 -23.34 1.75
N PHE A 86 13.46 -23.51 2.88
CA PHE A 86 12.34 -22.66 3.31
C PHE A 86 12.76 -21.18 3.48
N GLN A 87 13.94 -20.95 4.05
CA GLN A 87 14.50 -19.61 4.20
C GLN A 87 14.89 -19.02 2.83
N GLU A 88 15.57 -19.80 2.00
CA GLU A 88 16.01 -19.37 0.67
C GLU A 88 14.83 -19.03 -0.25
N VAL A 89 13.76 -19.84 -0.23
CA VAL A 89 12.51 -19.59 -0.95
C VAL A 89 11.88 -18.26 -0.53
N THR A 90 11.92 -17.93 0.76
CA THR A 90 11.37 -16.67 1.27
C THR A 90 12.17 -15.46 0.77
N LEU A 91 13.51 -15.55 0.78
CA LEU A 91 14.38 -14.51 0.25
C LEU A 91 14.24 -14.36 -1.28
N PHE A 92 14.16 -15.49 -1.99
CA PHE A 92 13.96 -15.51 -3.43
C PHE A 92 12.63 -14.87 -3.83
N TYR A 93 11.55 -15.20 -3.11
CA TYR A 93 10.24 -14.60 -3.31
C TYR A 93 10.29 -13.08 -3.14
N GLN A 94 10.87 -12.57 -2.05
CA GLN A 94 10.99 -11.13 -1.80
C GLN A 94 11.73 -10.41 -2.93
N ARG A 95 12.90 -10.93 -3.34
CA ARG A 95 13.67 -10.37 -4.45
C ARG A 95 12.90 -10.39 -5.77
N SER A 96 12.15 -11.46 -6.03
CA SER A 96 11.38 -11.56 -7.28
C SER A 96 10.18 -10.62 -7.30
N VAL A 97 9.56 -10.36 -6.14
CA VAL A 97 8.51 -9.34 -5.98
C VAL A 97 9.08 -7.94 -6.20
N GLU A 98 10.26 -7.63 -5.66
CA GLU A 98 10.93 -6.35 -5.90
C GLU A 98 11.20 -6.12 -7.40
N VAL A 99 11.64 -7.16 -8.12
CA VAL A 99 11.83 -7.11 -9.57
C VAL A 99 10.50 -6.83 -10.28
N LEU A 100 9.44 -7.57 -9.95
CA LEU A 100 8.09 -7.37 -10.51
C LEU A 100 7.59 -5.93 -10.31
N GLU A 101 7.69 -5.39 -9.09
CA GLU A 101 7.28 -4.02 -8.81
C GLU A 101 8.13 -2.98 -9.56
N SER A 102 9.42 -3.27 -9.76
CA SER A 102 10.31 -2.39 -10.52
C SER A 102 9.95 -2.35 -12.01
N GLU A 103 9.53 -3.48 -12.58
CA GLU A 103 9.02 -3.58 -13.95
C GLU A 103 7.73 -2.78 -14.12
N ASP A 104 6.81 -2.88 -13.15
CA ASP A 104 5.55 -2.13 -13.16
C ASP A 104 5.76 -0.61 -13.08
N ARG A 105 6.68 -0.16 -12.23
CA ARG A 105 7.05 1.26 -12.14
C ARG A 105 7.65 1.78 -13.45
N ARG A 106 8.47 0.97 -14.14
CA ARG A 106 9.05 1.36 -15.44
C ARG A 106 8.00 1.44 -16.54
N HIS A 107 7.07 0.50 -16.58
CA HIS A 107 5.99 0.49 -17.56
C HIS A 107 5.08 1.72 -17.42
N TRP A 108 4.72 2.09 -16.19
CA TRP A 108 3.91 3.28 -15.91
C TRP A 108 4.68 4.61 -16.12
N GLY A 109 5.97 4.64 -15.78
CA GLY A 109 6.81 5.83 -15.98
C GLY A 109 7.12 6.14 -17.45
N ALA A 110 7.20 5.11 -18.31
CA ALA A 110 7.48 5.29 -19.74
C ALA A 110 6.29 5.86 -20.51
N ASN A 111 5.05 5.47 -20.17
CA ASN A 111 3.86 5.94 -20.86
C ASN A 111 3.54 7.43 -20.61
N ASN A 112 3.87 7.96 -19.42
CA ASN A 112 3.68 9.38 -19.12
C ASN A 112 4.76 10.30 -19.73
N GLY A 113 5.84 9.73 -20.29
CA GLY A 113 6.95 10.49 -20.86
C GLY A 113 6.77 10.90 -22.33
N CYS A 114 5.89 10.23 -23.10
CA CYS A 114 5.75 10.53 -24.53
C CYS A 114 4.76 11.67 -24.85
N ASP A 115 3.82 11.98 -23.95
CA ASP A 115 2.80 13.00 -24.23
C ASP A 115 3.28 14.45 -24.01
N ILE A 116 4.34 14.65 -23.23
CA ILE A 116 4.88 15.99 -22.94
C ILE A 116 5.64 16.59 -24.15
N ASN A 117 6.17 15.75 -25.04
CA ASN A 117 6.86 16.21 -26.25
C ASN A 117 5.94 16.26 -27.50
N ALA A 118 4.81 15.55 -27.48
CA ALA A 118 3.84 15.58 -28.58
C ALA A 118 2.98 16.84 -28.58
N THR A 119 2.70 17.43 -27.41
CA THR A 119 1.93 18.69 -27.29
C THR A 119 2.77 19.96 -27.53
N LYS A 120 4.10 19.89 -27.39
CA LYS A 120 4.97 21.04 -27.70
C LYS A 120 5.24 21.22 -29.19
N SER A 121 4.90 20.24 -30.02
CA SER A 121 5.21 20.20 -31.46
C SER A 121 4.01 20.53 -32.37
N ARG A 122 2.84 20.88 -31.81
CA ARG A 122 1.61 21.16 -32.61
C ARG A 122 1.00 22.56 -32.44
N SER A 123 1.63 23.46 -31.69
CA SER A 123 1.10 24.82 -31.45
C SER A 123 2.01 25.89 -32.06
N ALA A 124 2.38 25.73 -33.34
CA ALA A 124 3.15 26.70 -34.10
C ALA A 124 2.41 27.12 -35.38
N THR A 125 1.13 27.46 -35.27
CA THR A 125 0.38 28.22 -36.28
C THR A 125 -0.94 28.72 -35.68
N ALA A 126 -1.30 29.97 -36.02
CA ALA A 126 -2.48 30.74 -35.58
C ALA A 126 -2.41 31.28 -34.15
N ALA A 127 -2.73 32.54 -33.85
CA ALA A 127 -3.08 33.72 -34.62
C ALA A 127 -3.02 34.93 -33.66
N HIS A 128 -2.91 36.12 -34.25
CA HIS A 128 -3.07 37.45 -33.68
C HIS A 128 -4.27 37.63 -32.73
N GLY A 129 -4.14 38.55 -31.77
CA GLY A 129 -5.25 39.24 -31.12
C GLY A 129 -4.93 39.81 -29.73
N ASP A 130 -4.69 41.12 -29.67
CA ASP A 130 -4.83 42.00 -28.48
C ASP A 130 -6.17 41.70 -27.77
N TYR A 131 -6.37 41.79 -26.44
CA TYR A 131 -6.40 42.98 -25.57
C TYR A 131 -6.31 42.60 -24.07
N GLU A 132 -5.98 43.62 -23.27
CA GLU A 132 -5.69 43.73 -21.82
C GLU A 132 -6.52 42.90 -20.81
N ASN A 133 -5.86 42.42 -19.74
CA ASN A 133 -6.02 42.91 -18.36
C ASN A 133 -5.74 41.81 -17.32
N ALA A 134 -4.60 41.91 -16.63
CA ALA A 134 -4.48 41.52 -15.22
C ALA A 134 -3.24 42.19 -14.60
N ASN A 135 -3.48 43.27 -13.86
CA ASN A 135 -2.62 43.71 -12.77
C ASN A 135 -2.25 42.51 -11.87
N PHE A 136 -0.96 42.25 -11.65
CA PHE A 136 -0.25 42.64 -10.42
C PHE A 136 1.11 41.92 -10.31
N SER A 137 2.17 42.74 -10.41
CA SER A 137 3.56 42.56 -9.94
C SER A 137 4.34 41.27 -10.31
N GLN A 138 4.96 41.32 -11.50
CA GLN A 138 6.35 40.87 -11.65
C GLN A 138 7.29 41.96 -11.11
N GLN A 139 8.21 41.58 -10.21
CA GLN A 139 9.64 41.93 -10.21
C GLN A 139 10.21 41.45 -8.86
N THR A 140 11.16 40.52 -8.84
CA THR A 140 12.52 40.85 -9.22
C THR A 140 13.22 39.64 -9.82
N GLN A 141 13.61 39.76 -11.08
CA GLN A 141 14.67 38.98 -11.70
C GLN A 141 16.02 39.44 -11.13
N GLN A 142 16.93 38.51 -10.83
CA GLN A 142 18.34 38.76 -11.14
C GLN A 142 18.96 37.53 -11.81
N ASN A 143 19.45 37.81 -13.01
CA ASN A 143 20.20 36.95 -13.90
C ASN A 143 21.49 36.43 -13.26
N THR A 144 21.83 35.16 -13.49
CA THR A 144 23.23 34.80 -13.75
C THR A 144 23.34 33.58 -14.65
N THR A 145 23.91 33.86 -15.82
CA THR A 145 24.69 33.04 -16.76
C THR A 145 25.01 31.58 -16.36
N HIS A 146 24.59 30.68 -17.25
CA HIS A 146 25.20 29.39 -17.64
C HIS A 146 25.88 28.51 -16.55
N ASN A 147 25.15 27.53 -16.00
CA ASN A 147 25.74 26.29 -15.51
C ASN A 147 24.67 25.15 -15.43
N PRO A 148 24.73 24.08 -16.24
CA PRO A 148 23.70 23.03 -16.27
C PRO A 148 23.84 21.99 -15.13
N ARG A 149 24.52 22.31 -14.01
CA ARG A 149 24.82 21.34 -12.94
C ARG A 149 23.93 21.43 -11.69
N ARG A 150 22.91 22.30 -11.68
CA ARG A 150 22.03 22.53 -10.50
C ARG A 150 20.55 22.17 -10.69
N ARG A 151 20.17 21.47 -11.76
CA ARG A 151 18.74 21.15 -12.01
C ARG A 151 18.18 20.01 -11.16
N ASN A 152 19.02 19.19 -10.52
CA ASN A 152 18.56 18.00 -9.79
C ASN A 152 18.17 18.25 -8.33
N VAL A 153 18.33 19.47 -7.80
CA VAL A 153 17.99 19.77 -6.38
C VAL A 153 16.58 20.36 -6.26
N ILE A 154 16.05 21.00 -7.30
CA ILE A 154 14.71 21.62 -7.26
C ILE A 154 13.61 20.58 -7.48
N THR A 155 13.83 19.58 -8.34
CA THR A 155 12.88 18.47 -8.58
C THR A 155 12.71 17.56 -7.37
N ARG A 156 13.69 17.48 -6.46
CA ARG A 156 13.55 16.71 -5.21
C ARG A 156 12.65 17.42 -4.18
N LYS A 157 12.59 18.75 -4.19
CA LYS A 157 11.68 19.53 -3.34
C LYS A 157 10.23 19.46 -3.83
N GLN A 158 9.99 19.35 -5.14
CA GLN A 158 8.64 19.17 -5.69
C GLN A 158 8.10 17.74 -5.50
N ALA A 159 8.94 16.71 -5.53
CA ALA A 159 8.53 15.34 -5.17
C ALA A 159 8.23 15.16 -3.66
N ALA A 160 8.81 16.01 -2.80
CA ALA A 160 8.52 16.05 -1.36
C ALA A 160 7.29 16.92 -1.00
N ALA A 161 6.74 17.65 -1.98
CA ALA A 161 5.52 18.44 -1.87
C ALA A 161 4.34 17.80 -2.60
N ALA A 162 4.43 16.49 -2.90
CA ALA A 162 3.25 15.71 -3.26
C ALA A 162 2.33 15.71 -2.03
N GLU A 163 1.34 16.59 -2.04
CA GLU A 163 0.30 16.64 -1.02
C GLU A 163 -0.23 15.22 -0.81
N PRO A 164 -0.23 14.70 0.42
CA PRO A 164 -0.77 13.37 0.66
C PRO A 164 -2.30 13.41 0.63
N SER A 165 -2.95 13.84 -0.46
CA SER A 165 -4.39 14.11 -0.56
C SER A 165 -5.33 12.97 -0.10
N THR A 166 -4.81 11.76 0.10
CA THR A 166 -5.54 10.62 0.64
C THR A 166 -5.76 10.65 2.16
N HIS A 167 -4.95 11.33 2.98
CA HIS A 167 -5.09 11.23 4.45
C HIS A 167 -6.37 11.88 5.00
N GLN A 168 -6.90 12.91 4.34
CA GLN A 168 -8.15 13.56 4.77
C GLN A 168 -9.38 12.64 4.56
N ALA A 169 -9.42 11.89 3.46
CA ALA A 169 -10.51 10.97 3.17
C ALA A 169 -10.60 9.83 4.21
N PHE A 170 -9.45 9.28 4.62
CA PHE A 170 -9.40 8.23 5.63
C PHE A 170 -9.75 8.73 7.04
N ALA A 171 -9.40 9.99 7.37
CA ALA A 171 -9.76 10.59 8.66
C ALA A 171 -11.30 10.74 8.81
N VAL A 172 -12.01 11.10 7.74
CA VAL A 172 -13.48 11.20 7.76
C VAL A 172 -14.12 9.83 8.00
N ILE A 173 -13.61 8.77 7.36
CA ILE A 173 -14.13 7.40 7.53
C ILE A 173 -13.89 6.89 8.96
N SER A 174 -12.79 7.29 9.61
CA SER A 174 -12.47 6.86 10.98
C SER A 174 -13.39 7.44 12.07
N LEU A 175 -14.28 8.39 11.76
CA LEU A 175 -15.29 8.90 12.70
C LEU A 175 -16.32 7.85 13.14
N LEU A 176 -16.40 6.72 12.42
CA LEU A 176 -17.21 5.56 12.82
C LEU A 176 -16.78 4.95 14.17
N PHE A 177 -15.56 5.24 14.65
CA PHE A 177 -15.11 4.87 15.99
C PHE A 177 -14.55 6.11 16.73
N PRO A 178 -15.39 6.84 17.49
CA PRO A 178 -15.09 8.18 17.98
C PRO A 178 -13.73 8.36 18.66
N PRO A 179 -13.28 7.49 19.58
CA PRO A 179 -12.01 7.72 20.26
C PRO A 179 -10.82 7.62 19.29
N LEU A 180 -10.80 6.68 18.36
CA LEU A 180 -9.71 6.51 17.39
C LEU A 180 -9.78 7.52 16.24
N GLY A 181 -10.98 7.87 15.79
CA GLY A 181 -11.20 8.85 14.73
C GLY A 181 -10.75 10.26 15.09
N VAL A 182 -10.99 10.69 16.34
CA VAL A 182 -10.53 12.01 16.81
C VAL A 182 -9.00 12.11 16.82
N PHE A 183 -8.29 11.05 17.21
CA PHE A 183 -6.82 11.01 17.12
C PHE A 183 -6.32 11.05 15.67
N ALA A 184 -6.97 10.33 14.75
CA ALA A 184 -6.63 10.39 13.32
C ALA A 184 -6.80 11.80 12.75
N ILE A 185 -7.90 12.48 13.09
CA ILE A 185 -8.17 13.86 12.67
C ILE A 185 -7.14 14.84 13.26
N TYR A 186 -6.81 14.71 14.55
CA TYR A 186 -5.80 15.55 15.20
C TYR A 186 -4.45 15.48 14.48
N HIS A 187 -4.00 14.27 14.16
CA HIS A 187 -2.75 14.07 13.43
C HIS A 187 -2.83 14.59 11.98
N SER A 188 -3.96 14.40 11.30
CA SER A 188 -4.20 14.94 9.96
C SER A 188 -4.14 16.48 9.91
N LEU A 189 -4.72 17.16 10.91
CA LEU A 189 -4.70 18.62 10.98
C LEU A 189 -3.29 19.18 11.23
N LYS A 190 -2.42 18.42 11.91
CA LYS A 190 -1.05 18.84 12.24
C LYS A 190 -0.06 18.71 11.08
N VAL A 191 -0.41 18.01 10.00
CA VAL A 191 0.43 17.89 8.79
C VAL A 191 0.58 19.24 8.08
N ARG A 192 -0.50 20.02 7.96
CA ARG A 192 -0.50 21.32 7.26
C ARG A 192 0.42 22.37 7.91
N PRO A 193 0.34 22.62 9.23
CA PRO A 193 1.29 23.51 9.91
C PRO A 193 2.73 23.03 9.78
N SER A 194 2.99 21.73 9.99
CA SER A 194 4.34 21.17 9.91
C SER A 194 4.96 21.30 8.51
N LEU A 195 4.13 21.19 7.47
CA LEU A 195 4.54 21.41 6.08
C LEU A 195 4.85 22.89 5.81
N SER A 196 4.02 23.82 6.33
CA SER A 196 4.25 25.26 6.20
C SER A 196 5.51 25.75 6.91
N GLU A 197 5.92 25.08 7.99
CA GLU A 197 7.15 25.36 8.75
C GLU A 197 8.41 24.71 8.14
N ASN A 198 8.32 24.08 6.96
CA ASN A 198 9.40 23.30 6.34
C ASN A 198 9.92 22.13 7.20
N ARG A 199 9.11 21.62 8.14
CA ARG A 199 9.43 20.47 9.01
C ARG A 199 8.94 19.16 8.40
N PHE A 200 9.58 18.76 7.31
CA PHE A 200 9.14 17.60 6.50
C PHE A 200 9.15 16.26 7.26
N ALA A 201 10.10 16.07 8.19
CA ALA A 201 10.16 14.85 8.99
C ALA A 201 8.95 14.71 9.93
N ASP A 202 8.54 15.81 10.56
CA ASP A 202 7.38 15.83 11.46
C ASP A 202 6.07 15.71 10.69
N ALA A 203 5.98 16.35 9.52
CA ALA A 203 4.82 16.20 8.63
C ALA A 203 4.62 14.73 8.22
N ARG A 204 5.70 14.01 7.91
CA ARG A 204 5.67 12.58 7.58
C ARG A 204 5.30 11.72 8.78
N TYR A 205 5.88 11.99 9.95
CA TYR A 205 5.53 11.29 11.18
C TYR A 205 4.04 11.43 11.51
N HIS A 206 3.50 12.65 11.40
CA HIS A 206 2.07 12.89 11.63
C HIS A 206 1.17 12.23 10.59
N SER A 207 1.58 12.14 9.31
CA SER A 207 0.79 11.43 8.29
C SER A 207 0.79 9.92 8.49
N GLU A 208 1.93 9.32 8.86
CA GLU A 208 2.01 7.89 9.17
C GLU A 208 1.18 7.52 10.41
N GLN A 209 1.20 8.35 11.45
CA GLN A 209 0.36 8.16 12.64
C GLN A 209 -1.14 8.26 12.31
N ALA A 210 -1.56 9.26 11.52
CA ALA A 210 -2.95 9.40 11.10
C ALA A 210 -3.44 8.15 10.35
N TYR A 211 -2.61 7.59 9.47
CA TYR A 211 -2.91 6.35 8.75
C TYR A 211 -3.06 5.16 9.70
N ASN A 212 -2.14 4.99 10.66
CA ASN A 212 -2.21 3.90 11.63
C ASN A 212 -3.49 3.96 12.46
N TYR A 213 -3.87 5.14 12.97
CA TYR A 213 -5.12 5.29 13.73
C TYR A 213 -6.37 5.03 12.87
N ALA A 214 -6.38 5.48 11.61
CA ALA A 214 -7.47 5.19 10.68
C ALA A 214 -7.59 3.69 10.39
N TRP A 215 -6.46 3.00 10.21
CA TRP A 215 -6.44 1.55 10.01
C TRP A 215 -6.92 0.78 11.24
N TRP A 216 -6.47 1.17 12.45
CA TRP A 216 -6.96 0.58 13.70
C TRP A 216 -8.45 0.81 13.91
N SER A 217 -8.97 1.98 13.55
CA SER A 217 -10.40 2.28 13.57
C SER A 217 -11.18 1.33 12.65
N LEU A 218 -10.73 1.14 11.41
CA LEU A 218 -11.35 0.22 10.45
C LEU A 218 -11.29 -1.22 10.94
N PHE A 219 -10.16 -1.62 11.52
CA PHE A 219 -10.00 -2.94 12.13
C PHE A 219 -11.00 -3.17 13.27
N CYS A 220 -11.16 -2.21 14.19
CA CYS A 220 -12.14 -2.30 15.28
C CYS A 220 -13.57 -2.41 14.76
N VAL A 221 -13.95 -1.60 13.77
CA VAL A 221 -15.26 -1.68 13.11
C VAL A 221 -15.44 -3.05 12.46
N GLY A 222 -14.42 -3.57 11.76
CA GLY A 222 -14.45 -4.91 11.17
C GLY A 222 -14.61 -6.02 12.20
N CYS A 223 -13.93 -5.92 13.35
CA CYS A 223 -14.09 -6.86 14.46
C CYS A 223 -15.51 -6.82 15.05
N ILE A 224 -16.13 -5.65 15.19
CA ILE A 224 -17.52 -5.51 15.64
C ILE A 224 -18.47 -6.16 14.63
N PHE A 225 -18.30 -5.89 13.34
CA PHE A 225 -19.10 -6.53 12.28
C PHE A 225 -18.94 -8.05 12.27
N LEU A 226 -17.71 -8.55 12.40
CA LEU A 226 -17.42 -9.98 12.46
C LEU A 226 -18.00 -10.63 13.71
N TYR A 227 -17.97 -9.94 14.85
CA TYR A 227 -18.61 -10.38 16.08
C TYR A 227 -20.13 -10.46 15.93
N ILE A 228 -20.78 -9.44 15.37
CA ILE A 228 -22.22 -9.46 15.05
C ILE A 228 -22.56 -10.61 14.12
N TRP A 229 -21.76 -10.79 13.07
CA TRP A 229 -21.99 -11.82 12.05
C TRP A 229 -21.81 -13.24 12.58
N LEU A 230 -20.85 -13.46 13.49
CA LEU A 230 -20.62 -14.77 14.13
C LEU A 230 -21.58 -15.07 15.28
N GLY A 231 -22.19 -14.06 15.90
CA GLY A 231 -23.09 -14.19 17.05
C GLY A 231 -24.54 -14.55 16.70
N ASP A 232 -24.80 -15.18 15.54
CA ASP A 232 -26.16 -15.46 15.01
C ASP A 232 -27.08 -14.23 14.85
N GLY A 233 -26.52 -13.01 14.90
CA GLY A 233 -27.29 -11.77 14.77
C GLY A 233 -28.16 -11.42 15.98
N ASP A 234 -28.14 -12.24 17.03
CA ASP A 234 -28.84 -12.01 18.31
C ASP A 234 -27.95 -11.17 19.23
N LEU A 235 -27.54 -10.01 18.72
CA LEU A 235 -27.06 -8.91 19.54
C LEU A 235 -28.28 -8.12 19.97
N ASP A 236 -28.93 -8.61 21.02
CA ASP A 236 -29.60 -7.74 21.99
C ASP A 236 -28.50 -6.84 22.58
N LEU A 237 -28.12 -5.81 21.81
CA LEU A 237 -27.46 -4.62 22.32
C LEU A 237 -28.52 -3.88 23.14
N ASP A 238 -28.90 -4.48 24.26
CA ASP A 238 -29.71 -3.87 25.30
C ASP A 238 -28.85 -2.78 25.95
N PHE A 239 -28.68 -1.69 25.20
CA PHE A 239 -28.16 -0.42 25.67
C PHE A 239 -29.06 0.18 26.76
N ASP A 240 -30.19 -0.47 27.03
CA ASP A 240 -31.12 -0.23 28.13
C ASP A 240 -30.49 -0.48 29.50
N GLY A 241 -29.43 -1.29 29.58
CA GLY A 241 -28.63 -1.47 30.79
C GLY A 241 -27.63 -0.34 31.07
N PHE A 242 -27.38 0.54 30.11
CA PHE A 242 -26.51 1.69 30.29
C PHE A 242 -27.32 2.85 30.87
N ASP A 243 -27.26 2.98 32.20
CA ASP A 243 -27.93 4.02 32.97
C ASP A 243 -27.37 5.42 32.63
N TRP A 244 -27.93 6.01 31.56
CA TRP A 244 -27.62 7.34 31.08
C TRP A 244 -27.84 8.41 32.15
N ASP A 245 -28.73 8.18 33.11
CA ASP A 245 -29.01 9.11 34.19
C ASP A 245 -27.88 9.10 35.23
N LYS A 246 -27.27 7.93 35.49
CA LYS A 246 -26.05 7.83 36.30
C LYS A 246 -24.84 8.51 35.66
N MET A 247 -24.72 8.47 34.34
CA MET A 247 -23.66 9.18 33.62
C MET A 247 -23.88 10.71 33.64
N LYS A 248 -25.13 11.17 33.48
CA LYS A 248 -25.49 12.60 33.61
C LYS A 248 -25.25 13.13 35.02
N GLN A 249 -25.51 12.34 36.06
CA GLN A 249 -25.20 12.72 37.45
C GLN A 249 -23.70 12.91 37.69
N ASN A 250 -22.85 12.06 37.10
CA ASN A 250 -21.40 12.21 37.21
C ASN A 250 -20.83 13.36 36.37
N PHE A 251 -21.59 13.87 35.40
CA PHE A 251 -21.21 15.01 34.56
C PHE A 251 -21.85 16.34 35.00
N LYS A 252 -22.55 16.37 36.15
CA LYS A 252 -23.07 17.61 36.69
C LYS A 252 -21.88 18.50 37.09
N LEU A 253 -21.61 19.51 36.28
CA LEU A 253 -20.49 20.42 36.48
C LEU A 253 -20.80 21.31 37.70
N PRO A 254 -19.80 21.66 38.54
CA PRO A 254 -20.02 22.34 39.81
C PRO A 254 -20.51 23.80 39.72
N TRP A 255 -20.96 24.24 38.55
CA TRP A 255 -21.51 25.57 38.30
C TRP A 255 -22.97 25.57 37.81
N ASP A 256 -23.65 24.41 37.79
CA ASP A 256 -25.07 24.31 37.45
C ASP A 256 -26.04 24.68 38.59
N ASP A 257 -25.51 25.00 39.78
CA ASP A 257 -26.32 25.56 40.86
C ASP A 257 -26.29 27.08 40.71
N GLY A 258 -27.26 27.62 39.96
CA GLY A 258 -27.45 29.05 39.75
C GLY A 258 -27.68 29.85 41.04
N PRO A 259 -27.54 31.19 40.99
CA PRO A 259 -27.59 32.09 42.15
C PRO A 259 -28.93 32.11 42.90
#